data_AF-A0A1Q7FEU0-F1
#
_entry.id   AF-A0A1Q7FEU0-F1
#
_cell.length_a   1.000
_cell.length_b   1.000
_cell.length_c   1.000
_cell.angle_alpha   90.00
_cell.angle_beta   90.00
_cell.angle_gamma   90.00
#
_symmetry.space_group_name_H-M   'P 1'
#
loop_
_entity.id
_entity.type
_entity.pdbx_description
1 polymer ?
#
loop_
_entity_poly.entity_id
_entity_poly.type
_entity_poly.pdbx_seq_one_letter_code
_entity_poly.pdbx_strand_id
1 'polypeptide(L)'
;MAGTEDLMTALRREAVSCYSWSNGPHDRYAAHSHSYEKVLYCVDGSITFMLEREGRRLELKPGDRMVLPAGTVHSAIVGPAGCKCIEGQRP
;
A
#
# COMPACT_ATOMS: atom_id res chain seq x y z
N MET A 1 9.93 -5.87 15.03
CA MET A 1 8.99 -5.55 13.94
C MET A 1 7.59 -5.86 14.45
N ALA A 2 6.62 -4.97 14.24
CA ALA A 2 5.24 -5.24 14.63
C ALA A 2 4.71 -6.46 13.83
N GLY A 3 3.95 -7.35 14.47
CA GLY A 3 3.35 -8.49 13.78
C GLY A 3 2.30 -8.04 12.78
N THR A 4 1.95 -8.89 11.80
CA THR A 4 0.84 -8.58 10.87
C THR A 4 -0.46 -8.26 11.60
N GLU A 5 -0.73 -8.92 12.73
CA GLU A 5 -1.92 -8.69 13.55
C GLU A 5 -1.93 -7.31 14.22
N ASP A 6 -0.77 -6.83 14.67
CA ASP A 6 -0.63 -5.48 15.25
C ASP A 6 -0.91 -4.42 14.19
N LEU A 7 -0.32 -4.57 12.99
CA LEU A 7 -0.54 -3.66 11.87
C LEU A 7 -2.00 -3.68 11.40
N MET A 8 -2.63 -4.87 11.34
CA MET A 8 -4.05 -4.98 10.99
C MET A 8 -4.96 -4.34 12.04
N THR A 9 -4.60 -4.46 13.32
CA THR A 9 -5.30 -3.78 14.41
C THR A 9 -5.17 -2.27 14.29
N ALA A 10 -3.99 -1.75 13.96
CA ALA A 10 -3.77 -0.34 13.70
C ALA A 10 -4.59 0.15 12.50
N LEU A 11 -4.54 -0.56 11.38
CA LEU A 11 -5.31 -0.23 10.17
C LEU A 11 -6.82 -0.15 10.44
N ARG A 12 -7.38 -1.13 11.18
CA ARG A 12 -8.81 -1.16 11.53
C ARG A 12 -9.25 -0.02 12.45
N ARG A 13 -8.33 0.68 13.11
CA ARG A 13 -8.67 1.87 13.92
C ARG A 13 -8.89 3.11 13.09
N GLU A 14 -8.40 3.13 11.85
CA GLU A 14 -8.46 4.32 10.99
C GLU A 14 -9.15 4.09 9.65
N ALA A 15 -9.30 2.84 9.21
CA ALA A 15 -9.88 2.50 7.92
C ALA A 15 -10.99 1.44 8.05
N VAL A 16 -11.87 1.42 7.05
CA VAL A 16 -12.90 0.40 6.85
C VAL A 16 -12.53 -0.49 5.67
N SER A 17 -13.29 -1.57 5.44
CA SER A 17 -13.05 -2.49 4.32
C SER A 17 -11.62 -3.03 4.27
N CYS A 18 -11.03 -3.31 5.43
CA CYS A 18 -9.63 -3.67 5.57
C CYS A 18 -9.38 -5.12 5.11
N TYR A 19 -8.36 -5.34 4.30
CA TYR A 19 -7.99 -6.67 3.81
C TYR A 19 -6.47 -6.80 3.61
N SER A 20 -6.00 -8.04 3.45
CA SER A 20 -4.60 -8.36 3.14
C SER A 20 -4.47 -8.89 1.72
N TRP A 21 -3.33 -8.62 1.11
CA TRP A 21 -2.96 -9.15 -0.20
C TRP A 21 -1.44 -9.32 -0.32
N SER A 22 -1.02 -10.09 -1.31
CA SER A 22 0.39 -10.35 -1.60
C SER A 22 0.62 -10.55 -3.09
N ASN A 23 1.80 -10.16 -3.57
CA ASN A 23 2.20 -10.30 -4.96
C ASN A 23 3.65 -10.76 -5.10
N GLY A 24 3.94 -11.38 -6.23
CA GLY A 24 5.25 -11.93 -6.54
C GLY A 24 6.26 -10.85 -6.94
N PRO A 25 7.55 -11.21 -7.02
CA PRO A 25 8.59 -10.30 -7.46
C PRO A 25 8.26 -9.61 -8.79
N HIS A 26 8.47 -8.30 -8.85
CA HIS A 26 8.32 -7.49 -10.07
C HIS A 26 6.91 -7.41 -10.66
N ASP A 27 5.88 -7.90 -9.96
CA ASP A 27 4.48 -7.63 -10.32
C ASP A 27 4.24 -6.12 -10.45
N ARG A 28 3.41 -5.74 -11.42
CA ARG A 28 3.15 -4.35 -11.78
C ARG A 28 1.66 -4.03 -11.74
N TYR A 29 1.35 -2.86 -11.23
CA TYR A 29 0.04 -2.24 -11.35
C TYR A 29 0.14 -1.08 -12.33
N ALA A 30 -0.68 -1.11 -13.38
CA ALA A 30 -0.81 0.02 -14.29
C ALA A 30 -1.33 1.26 -13.56
N ALA A 31 -1.12 2.45 -14.13
CA ALA A 31 -1.58 3.70 -13.54
C ALA A 31 -3.11 3.72 -13.38
N HIS A 32 -3.60 4.01 -12.18
CA HIS A 32 -5.01 4.10 -11.85
C HIS A 32 -5.25 5.04 -10.65
N SER A 33 -6.50 5.24 -10.28
CA SER A 33 -6.90 6.01 -9.10
C SER A 33 -8.17 5.42 -8.48
N HIS A 34 -8.40 5.71 -7.21
CA HIS A 34 -9.62 5.35 -6.50
C HIS A 34 -10.38 6.61 -6.06
N SER A 35 -11.70 6.49 -5.87
CA SER A 35 -12.55 7.58 -5.35
C SER A 35 -12.46 7.76 -3.83
N TYR A 36 -11.74 6.87 -3.14
CA TYR A 36 -11.55 6.87 -1.69
C TYR A 36 -10.09 7.10 -1.33
N GLU A 37 -9.85 7.56 -0.10
CA GLU A 37 -8.50 7.63 0.46
C GLU A 37 -8.05 6.22 0.88
N LYS A 38 -6.89 5.80 0.39
CA LYS A 38 -6.32 4.48 0.67
C LYS A 38 -5.28 4.58 1.77
N VAL A 39 -5.41 3.75 2.81
CA VAL A 39 -4.35 3.49 3.79
C VAL A 39 -3.74 2.15 3.48
N LEU A 40 -2.41 2.08 3.40
CA LEU A 40 -1.69 0.84 3.18
C LEU A 40 -0.53 0.72 4.16
N TYR A 41 -0.35 -0.48 4.70
CA TYR A 41 0.88 -0.86 5.40
C TYR A 41 1.58 -1.97 4.62
N CYS A 42 2.88 -1.83 4.44
CA CYS A 42 3.71 -2.93 3.96
C CYS A 42 4.08 -3.81 5.15
N VAL A 43 3.81 -5.11 5.03
CA VAL A 43 3.97 -6.10 6.10
C VAL A 43 5.23 -6.93 5.88
N ASP A 44 5.53 -7.27 4.62
CA ASP A 44 6.72 -8.01 4.23
C ASP A 44 7.15 -7.65 2.80
N GLY A 45 8.42 -7.86 2.47
CA GLY A 45 9.00 -7.52 1.17
C GLY A 45 9.03 -6.01 0.92
N SER A 46 8.77 -5.58 -0.32
CA SER A 46 8.64 -4.14 -0.62
C SER A 46 7.75 -3.85 -1.83
N ILE A 47 7.21 -2.64 -1.88
CA ILE A 47 6.47 -2.12 -3.04
C ILE A 47 6.78 -0.64 -3.24
N THR A 48 7.00 -0.23 -4.49
CA THR A 48 7.20 1.18 -4.84
C THR A 48 6.01 1.72 -5.60
N PHE A 49 5.40 2.76 -5.07
CA PHE A 49 4.35 3.54 -5.72
C PHE A 49 4.97 4.69 -6.51
N MET A 50 4.48 4.92 -7.73
CA MET A 50 4.80 6.08 -8.56
C MET A 50 3.58 7.01 -8.55
N LEU A 51 3.71 8.20 -7.97
CA LEU A 51 2.68 9.23 -7.96
C LEU A 51 2.81 10.04 -9.24
N GLU A 52 2.09 9.62 -10.27
CA GLU A 52 2.34 9.98 -11.67
C GLU A 52 2.34 11.50 -11.91
N ARG A 53 1.40 12.21 -11.28
CA ARG A 53 1.27 13.67 -11.43
C ARG A 53 2.38 14.45 -10.74
N GLU A 54 2.94 13.88 -9.67
CA GLU A 54 4.02 14.50 -8.90
C GLU A 54 5.41 14.11 -9.43
N GLY A 55 5.51 13.11 -10.29
CA GLY A 55 6.79 12.50 -10.67
C GLY A 55 7.54 11.89 -9.49
N ARG A 56 6.84 11.62 -8.37
CA ARG A 56 7.43 11.17 -7.11
C ARG A 56 7.32 9.65 -6.96
N ARG A 57 8.34 9.05 -6.37
CA ARG A 57 8.34 7.63 -6.00
C ARG A 57 8.30 7.48 -4.48
N LEU A 58 7.51 6.53 -4.00
CA LEU A 58 7.40 6.17 -2.60
C LEU A 58 7.60 4.66 -2.46
N GLU A 59 8.77 4.26 -1.96
CA GLU A 59 9.04 2.88 -1.59
C GLU A 59 8.53 2.61 -0.17
N LEU A 60 7.82 1.50 0.01
CA LEU A 60 7.37 1.00 1.29
C LEU A 60 8.04 -0.35 1.58
N LYS A 61 8.54 -0.47 2.81
CA LYS A 61 9.19 -1.65 3.41
C LYS A 61 8.41 -2.11 4.64
N PRO A 62 8.74 -3.26 5.25
CA PRO A 62 7.96 -3.80 6.36
C PRO A 62 7.85 -2.81 7.52
N GLY A 63 6.61 -2.48 7.90
CA GLY A 63 6.26 -1.50 8.92
C GLY A 63 5.94 -0.10 8.38
N ASP A 64 6.29 0.22 7.13
CA ASP A 64 5.95 1.50 6.53
C ASP A 64 4.45 1.62 6.25
N ARG A 65 3.96 2.85 6.38
CA ARG A 65 2.55 3.23 6.17
C ARG A 65 2.46 4.33 5.11
N MET A 66 1.50 4.20 4.21
CA MET A 66 1.12 5.23 3.25
C MET A 66 -0.35 5.60 3.43
N VAL A 67 -0.65 6.89 3.33
CA VAL A 67 -1.99 7.41 3.01
C VAL A 67 -1.93 7.98 1.62
N LEU A 68 -2.81 7.50 0.76
CA LEU A 68 -2.93 7.95 -0.61
C LEU A 68 -4.27 8.66 -0.78
N PRO A 69 -4.28 9.99 -0.97
CA PRO A 69 -5.51 10.76 -1.14
C PRO A 69 -6.38 10.25 -2.30
N ALA A 70 -7.69 10.40 -2.16
CA ALA A 70 -8.65 10.08 -3.22
C ALA A 70 -8.28 10.80 -4.54
N GLY A 71 -8.42 10.11 -5.66
CA GLY A 71 -8.11 10.64 -6.99
C GLY A 71 -6.62 10.72 -7.33
N THR A 72 -5.71 10.33 -6.42
CA THR A 72 -4.27 10.30 -6.73
C THR A 72 -4.00 9.23 -7.78
N VAL A 73 -3.53 9.65 -8.97
CA VAL A 73 -3.12 8.73 -10.03
C VAL A 73 -1.78 8.12 -9.65
N HIS A 74 -1.75 6.80 -9.55
CA HIS A 74 -0.58 6.06 -9.15
C HIS A 74 -0.44 4.74 -9.90
N SER A 75 0.80 4.32 -10.12
CA SER A 75 1.16 2.96 -10.51
C SER A 75 2.04 2.35 -9.41
N ALA A 76 2.31 1.04 -9.48
CA ALA A 76 3.19 0.39 -8.51
C ALA A 76 4.00 -0.76 -9.11
N ILE A 77 5.16 -1.02 -8.51
CA ILE A 77 6.00 -2.18 -8.80
C ILE A 77 6.40 -2.88 -7.51
N VAL A 78 6.24 -4.19 -7.47
CA VAL A 78 6.62 -5.04 -6.34
C VAL A 78 8.12 -5.30 -6.37
N GLY A 79 8.76 -5.24 -5.19
CA GLY A 79 10.18 -5.48 -5.00
C GLY A 79 10.61 -6.90 -5.35
N PRO A 80 11.92 -7.17 -5.44
CA PRO A 80 12.46 -8.45 -5.89
C PRO A 80 12.17 -9.63 -4.94
N ALA A 81 11.76 -9.37 -3.70
CA ALA A 81 11.37 -10.40 -2.73
C ALA A 81 9.84 -10.64 -2.69
N GLY A 82 9.06 -10.00 -3.57
CA GLY A 82 7.61 -9.93 -3.45
C GLY A 82 7.17 -8.88 -2.43
N CYS A 83 5.87 -8.85 -2.13
CA CYS A 83 5.34 -8.06 -1.03
C CYS A 83 4.13 -8.73 -0.38
N LYS A 84 3.93 -8.44 0.90
CA LYS A 84 2.65 -8.59 1.60
C LYS A 84 2.23 -7.24 2.12
N CYS A 85 1.00 -6.83 1.82
CA CYS A 85 0.42 -5.59 2.33
C CYS A 85 -0.92 -5.86 3.00
N ILE A 86 -1.32 -4.89 3.83
CA ILE A 86 -2.69 -4.72 4.28
C ILE A 86 -3.15 -3.33 3.89
N GLU A 87 -4.40 -3.18 3.49
CA GLU A 87 -4.94 -1.88 3.14
C GLU A 87 -6.43 -1.75 3.48
N GLY A 88 -6.88 -0.51 3.60
CA GLY A 88 -8.26 -0.17 3.89
C GLY A 88 -8.60 1.22 3.33
N GLN A 89 -9.90 1.51 3.35
CA GLN A 89 -10.44 2.78 2.87
C GLN A 89 -10.67 3.71 4.06
N ARG A 90 -10.13 4.92 4.01
CA ARG A 90 -10.45 5.97 4.99
C ARG A 90 -11.75 6.68 4.57
N PRO A 91 -12.73 6.83 5.49
CA PRO A 91 -13.98 7.56 5.23
C PRO A 91 -13.77 9.07 5.07
#